data_AF-A0A835M1I3-F1
#
_entry.id   AF-A0A835M1I3-F1
#
_cell.length_a   1.000
_cell.length_b   1.000
_cell.length_c   1.000
_cell.angle_alpha   90.00
_cell.angle_beta   90.00
_cell.angle_gamma   90.00
#
_symmetry.space_group_name_H-M   'P 1'
#
loop_
_entity.id
_entity.type
_entity.pdbx_description
1 polymer ?
#
loop_
_entity_poly.entity_id
_entity_poly.type
_entity_poly.pdbx_seq_one_letter_code
_entity_poly.pdbx_strand_id
1 'polypeptide(L)'
;MTKDNHLVVPHIFVKDIRWIDWVELEKRGFKGVVFDKDNTLTLPYSLALWPPLESSLDSCKSVFGDNVAVFSNSAGLSQYDANGSKARTLEQSIGIHVIRHLVKSLCCTE
;
A
#
# COMPACT_ATOMS: atom_id res chain seq x y z
N MET A 1 -30.61 -9.53 -0.87
CA MET A 1 -29.86 -8.57 -1.71
C MET A 1 -28.42 -9.01 -1.71
N THR A 2 -28.00 -9.75 -2.71
CA THR A 2 -26.60 -10.12 -2.92
C THR A 2 -25.83 -8.83 -3.19
N LYS A 3 -24.87 -8.50 -2.33
CA LYS A 3 -23.89 -7.46 -2.63
C LYS A 3 -23.16 -7.91 -3.90
N ASP A 4 -23.36 -7.20 -5.00
CA ASP A 4 -22.51 -7.34 -6.18
C ASP A 4 -21.09 -6.94 -5.77
N ASN A 5 -20.30 -7.94 -5.36
CA ASN A 5 -18.88 -7.81 -5.15
C ASN A 5 -18.24 -7.76 -6.53
N HIS A 6 -18.29 -6.60 -7.19
CA HIS A 6 -17.47 -6.34 -8.35
C HIS A 6 -16.01 -6.35 -7.88
N LEU A 7 -15.32 -7.46 -8.12
CA LEU A 7 -13.88 -7.56 -7.94
C LEU A 7 -13.23 -6.48 -8.79
N VAL A 8 -12.27 -5.76 -8.20
CA VAL A 8 -11.49 -4.78 -8.95
C VAL A 8 -10.55 -5.56 -9.85
N VAL A 9 -10.88 -5.64 -11.14
CA VAL A 9 -10.02 -6.29 -12.13
C VAL A 9 -8.94 -5.28 -12.54
N PRO A 10 -7.66 -5.57 -12.28
CA PRO A 10 -6.58 -4.72 -12.77
C PRO A 10 -6.57 -4.73 -14.31
N HIS A 11 -6.60 -3.53 -14.89
CA HIS A 11 -6.51 -3.34 -16.35
C HIS A 11 -5.06 -3.15 -16.82
N ILE A 12 -4.15 -2.89 -15.88
CA ILE A 12 -2.74 -2.59 -16.13
C ILE A 12 -1.93 -3.41 -15.14
N PHE A 13 -0.89 -4.07 -15.64
CA PHE A 13 0.05 -4.83 -14.84
C PHE A 13 1.46 -4.34 -15.13
N VAL A 14 2.20 -4.09 -14.07
CA VAL A 14 3.64 -3.80 -14.11
C VAL A 14 4.34 -4.68 -13.08
N LYS A 15 5.64 -4.87 -13.25
CA LYS A 15 6.42 -5.79 -12.42
C LYS A 15 6.46 -5.37 -10.94
N ASP A 16 6.69 -4.09 -10.70
CA ASP A 16 6.72 -3.48 -9.38
C ASP A 16 6.63 -1.94 -9.53
N ILE A 17 6.64 -1.24 -8.39
CA ILE A 17 6.42 0.21 -8.35
C ILE A 17 7.51 1.04 -9.04
N ARG A 18 8.66 0.45 -9.43
CA ARG A 18 9.71 1.17 -10.17
C ARG A 18 9.33 1.48 -11.63
N TRP A 19 8.28 0.82 -12.12
CA TRP A 19 7.74 1.04 -13.47
C TRP A 19 6.71 2.17 -13.52
N ILE A 20 6.40 2.79 -12.39
CA ILE A 20 5.39 3.82 -12.29
C ILE A 20 6.06 5.19 -12.43
N ASP A 21 5.60 5.99 -13.38
CA ASP A 21 5.95 7.41 -13.47
C ASP A 21 5.02 8.21 -12.54
N TRP A 22 5.50 8.46 -11.32
CA TRP A 22 4.74 9.17 -10.30
C TRP A 22 4.37 10.59 -10.71
N VAL A 23 5.28 11.28 -11.40
CA VAL A 23 5.07 12.67 -11.86
C VAL A 23 3.98 12.71 -12.92
N GLU A 24 3.96 11.77 -13.85
CA GLU A 24 2.90 11.67 -14.85
C GLU A 24 1.54 11.34 -14.23
N LEU A 25 1.49 10.51 -13.17
CA LEU A 25 0.26 10.27 -12.42
C LEU A 25 -0.25 11.56 -11.77
N GLU A 26 0.60 12.33 -11.10
CA GLU A 26 0.19 13.62 -10.52
C GLU A 26 -0.34 14.59 -11.61
N LYS A 27 0.36 14.70 -12.73
CA LYS A 27 -0.07 15.53 -13.88
C LYS A 27 -1.44 15.12 -14.44
N ARG A 28 -1.76 13.83 -14.40
CA ARG A 28 -3.08 13.30 -14.79
C ARG A 28 -4.17 13.52 -13.73
N GLY A 29 -3.84 14.15 -12.61
CA GLY A 29 -4.79 14.60 -11.61
C GLY A 29 -4.99 13.64 -10.44
N PHE A 30 -4.22 12.54 -10.36
CA PHE A 30 -4.23 11.66 -9.18
C PHE A 30 -3.80 12.43 -7.93
N LYS A 31 -4.40 12.12 -6.78
CA LYS A 31 -4.24 12.91 -5.54
C LYS A 31 -3.43 12.22 -4.45
N GLY A 32 -3.13 10.94 -4.62
CA GLY A 32 -2.42 10.15 -3.63
C GLY A 32 -2.30 8.70 -4.06
N VAL A 33 -1.57 7.93 -3.26
CA VAL A 33 -1.29 6.52 -3.51
C VAL A 33 -1.54 5.71 -2.24
N VAL A 34 -2.27 4.61 -2.38
CA VAL A 34 -2.43 3.62 -1.33
C VAL A 34 -1.77 2.32 -1.80
N PHE A 35 -0.76 1.89 -1.06
CA PHE A 35 -0.04 0.66 -1.34
C PHE A 35 -0.60 -0.51 -0.52
N ASP A 36 -0.69 -1.68 -1.15
CA ASP A 36 -0.71 -2.94 -0.39
C ASP A 36 0.66 -3.21 0.25
N LYS A 37 0.71 -4.05 1.28
CA LYS A 37 1.96 -4.33 2.03
C LYS A 37 2.73 -5.53 1.50
N ASP A 38 2.18 -6.73 1.71
CA ASP A 38 2.87 -8.00 1.44
C ASP A 38 2.90 -8.26 -0.06
N ASN A 39 4.03 -8.71 -0.60
CA ASN A 39 4.24 -8.91 -2.05
C ASN A 39 4.15 -7.64 -2.91
N THR A 40 4.02 -6.46 -2.30
CA THR A 40 4.03 -5.16 -2.99
C THR A 40 5.19 -4.30 -2.53
N LEU A 41 5.21 -3.86 -1.27
CA LEU A 41 6.31 -3.07 -0.69
C LEU A 41 7.29 -3.93 0.09
N THR A 42 6.85 -5.06 0.62
CA THR A 42 7.61 -5.92 1.52
C THR A 42 7.59 -7.35 1.03
N LEU A 43 8.64 -8.10 1.35
CA LEU A 43 8.60 -9.57 1.26
C LEU A 43 7.48 -10.11 2.20
N PRO A 44 6.94 -11.31 1.92
CA PRO A 44 5.94 -11.93 2.79
C PRO A 44 6.33 -11.86 4.27
N TYR A 45 5.42 -11.35 5.11
CA TYR A 45 5.58 -11.26 6.57
C TYR A 45 6.71 -10.34 7.07
N SER A 46 7.42 -9.66 6.18
CA SER A 46 8.45 -8.67 6.53
C SER A 46 7.81 -7.36 6.99
N LEU A 47 8.45 -6.68 7.93
CA LEU A 47 8.12 -5.30 8.30
C LEU A 47 9.11 -4.28 7.73
N ALA A 48 10.03 -4.73 6.88
CA ALA A 48 11.01 -3.90 6.19
C ALA A 48 10.68 -3.76 4.71
N LEU A 49 10.90 -2.56 4.17
CA LEU A 49 10.83 -2.26 2.74
C LEU A 49 11.75 -3.21 1.97
N TRP A 50 11.29 -3.70 0.81
CA TRP A 50 12.17 -4.41 -0.11
C TRP A 50 13.19 -3.42 -0.70
N PRO A 51 14.50 -3.57 -0.43
CA PRO A 51 15.49 -2.52 -0.73
C PRO A 51 15.48 -1.97 -2.16
N PRO A 52 15.26 -2.79 -3.21
CA PRO A 52 15.19 -2.28 -4.58
C PRO A 52 14.09 -1.25 -4.83
N LEU A 53 13.07 -1.14 -3.97
CA LEU A 53 11.96 -0.20 -4.15
C LEU A 53 12.21 1.18 -3.54
N GLU A 54 13.27 1.35 -2.75
CA GLU A 54 13.55 2.57 -1.96
C GLU A 54 13.50 3.83 -2.82
N SER A 55 14.22 3.86 -3.94
CA SER A 55 14.27 5.04 -4.81
C SER A 55 12.92 5.39 -5.43
N SER A 56 12.13 4.39 -5.84
CA SER A 56 10.80 4.65 -6.40
C SER A 56 9.82 5.12 -5.33
N LEU A 57 9.90 4.54 -4.13
CA LEU A 57 9.05 4.94 -3.02
C LEU A 57 9.36 6.37 -2.56
N ASP A 58 10.65 6.75 -2.51
CA ASP A 58 11.07 8.12 -2.22
C ASP A 58 10.60 9.11 -3.28
N SER A 59 10.64 8.72 -4.56
CA SER A 59 10.06 9.53 -5.65
C SER A 59 8.54 9.70 -5.48
N CYS A 60 7.82 8.62 -5.16
CA CYS A 60 6.38 8.69 -4.87
C CYS A 60 6.07 9.65 -3.71
N LYS A 61 6.79 9.55 -2.59
CA LYS A 61 6.64 10.45 -1.44
C LYS A 61 6.96 11.90 -1.81
N SER A 62 7.96 12.13 -2.65
CA SER A 62 8.32 13.48 -3.10
C SER A 62 7.23 14.14 -3.96
N VAL A 63 6.48 13.34 -4.72
CA VAL A 63 5.37 13.82 -5.56
C VAL A 63 4.08 14.00 -4.76
N PHE A 64 3.69 13.02 -3.95
CA PHE A 64 2.37 13.02 -3.28
C PHE A 64 2.41 13.51 -1.83
N GLY A 65 3.59 13.74 -1.25
CA GLY A 65 3.76 14.19 0.13
C GLY A 65 3.08 13.26 1.12
N ASP A 66 2.24 13.84 1.99
CA ASP A 66 1.48 13.11 3.01
C ASP A 66 0.32 12.27 2.45
N ASN A 67 0.00 12.40 1.15
CA ASN A 67 -1.07 11.63 0.50
C ASN A 67 -0.60 10.23 0.04
N VAL A 68 0.33 9.64 0.78
CA VAL A 68 0.81 8.27 0.56
C VAL A 68 0.50 7.45 1.79
N ALA A 69 -0.12 6.28 1.60
CA ALA A 69 -0.48 5.39 2.69
C ALA A 69 -0.28 3.92 2.35
N VAL A 70 -0.20 3.07 3.38
CA VAL A 70 -0.21 1.61 3.25
C VAL A 70 -1.54 1.07 3.82
N PHE A 71 -2.17 0.18 3.08
CA PHE A 71 -3.31 -0.61 3.54
C PHE A 71 -2.89 -2.08 3.61
N SER A 72 -3.05 -2.72 4.77
CA SER A 72 -2.63 -4.10 4.97
C SER A 72 -3.72 -4.94 5.59
N ASN A 73 -3.78 -6.20 5.17
CA ASN A 73 -4.66 -7.22 5.75
C ASN A 73 -4.17 -7.75 7.11
N SER A 74 -3.02 -7.28 7.60
CA SER A 74 -2.48 -7.71 8.90
C SER A 74 -2.02 -6.54 9.76
N ALA A 75 -1.28 -5.58 9.21
CA ALA A 75 -0.89 -4.37 9.92
C ALA A 75 -2.03 -3.34 9.88
N GLY A 76 -2.40 -2.78 11.04
CA GLY A 76 -3.47 -1.80 11.17
C GLY A 76 -4.89 -2.36 11.15
N LEU A 77 -5.08 -3.66 10.89
CA LEU A 77 -6.38 -4.33 11.04
C LEU A 77 -6.62 -4.70 12.50
N SER A 78 -7.70 -4.20 13.11
CA SER A 78 -8.03 -4.41 14.53
C SER A 78 -7.99 -5.87 14.99
N GLN A 79 -8.41 -6.80 14.14
CA GLN A 79 -8.38 -8.24 14.43
C GLN A 79 -6.96 -8.81 14.60
N TYR A 80 -5.97 -8.27 13.88
CA TYR A 80 -4.61 -8.82 13.82
C TYR A 80 -3.52 -7.88 14.37
N ASP A 81 -3.89 -6.64 14.68
CA ASP A 81 -3.01 -5.56 15.15
C ASP A 81 -3.79 -4.61 16.10
N ALA A 82 -4.47 -5.17 17.10
CA ALA A 82 -5.36 -4.43 18.01
C ALA A 82 -4.69 -3.26 18.74
N ASN A 83 -3.39 -3.37 19.05
CA ASN A 83 -2.60 -2.32 19.69
C ASN A 83 -1.82 -1.44 18.69
N GLY A 84 -1.93 -1.73 17.40
CA GLY A 84 -1.27 -1.01 16.30
C GLY A 84 0.24 -1.16 16.26
N SER A 85 0.83 -2.17 16.94
CA SER A 85 2.28 -2.32 17.02
C SER A 85 2.90 -2.63 15.67
N LYS A 86 2.31 -3.53 14.87
CA LYS A 86 2.83 -3.89 13.55
C LYS A 86 2.81 -2.68 12.62
N ALA A 87 1.71 -1.94 12.65
CA ALA A 87 1.57 -0.75 11.85
C ALA A 87 2.57 0.34 12.26
N ARG A 88 2.82 0.57 13.56
CA ARG A 88 3.86 1.53 14.01
C ARG A 88 5.26 1.11 13.59
N THR A 89 5.61 -0.17 13.71
CA THR A 89 6.90 -0.68 13.26
C THR A 89 7.07 -0.50 11.75
N LEU A 90 6.02 -0.75 10.97
CA LEU A 90 6.03 -0.55 9.53
C LEU A 90 6.16 0.93 9.14
N GLU A 91 5.42 1.82 9.83
CA GLU A 91 5.52 3.28 9.66
C GLU A 91 6.95 3.76 9.93
N GLN A 92 7.60 3.27 10.99
CA GLN A 92 8.99 3.59 11.30
C GLN A 92 9.97 3.08 10.25
N SER A 93 9.72 1.90 9.66
CA SER A 93 10.62 1.32 8.66
C SER A 93 10.47 1.94 7.27
N ILE A 94 9.25 2.34 6.89
CA ILE A 94 8.94 2.75 5.51
C ILE A 94 8.76 4.27 5.40
N GLY A 95 8.43 4.94 6.51
CA GLY A 95 8.17 6.38 6.55
C GLY A 95 6.84 6.77 5.91
N ILE A 96 5.86 5.87 5.92
CA ILE A 96 4.53 6.06 5.31
C ILE A 96 3.46 5.64 6.31
N HIS A 97 2.37 6.40 6.40
CA HIS A 97 1.27 6.09 7.31
C HIS A 97 0.56 4.78 6.94
N VAL A 98 0.24 3.96 7.93
CA VAL A 98 -0.54 2.75 7.75
C VAL A 98 -1.98 3.02 8.12
N ILE A 99 -2.92 2.77 7.21
CA ILE A 99 -4.34 2.97 7.49
C ILE A 99 -4.77 1.97 8.57
N ARG A 100 -5.39 2.48 9.64
CA ARG A 100 -6.01 1.65 10.70
C ARG A 100 -7.46 1.38 10.32
N HIS A 101 -7.89 0.12 10.39
CA HIS A 101 -9.21 -0.28 9.89
C HIS A 101 -9.78 -1.50 10.63
N LEU A 102 -11.08 -1.72 10.44
CA LEU A 102 -11.84 -2.79 11.09
C LEU A 102 -12.15 -3.97 10.18
N VAL A 103 -11.97 -3.82 8.86
CA VAL A 103 -12.41 -4.77 7.86
C VAL A 103 -11.27 -5.04 6.89
N LYS A 104 -10.98 -6.33 6.68
CA LYS A 104 -9.95 -6.79 5.75
C LYS A 104 -10.19 -6.22 4.33
N SER A 105 -9.11 -5.88 3.63
CA SER A 105 -9.18 -5.64 2.18
C SER A 105 -9.71 -6.91 1.52
N LEU A 106 -10.76 -6.78 0.72
CA LEU A 106 -11.19 -7.89 -0.14
C LEU A 106 -10.02 -8.23 -1.06
N CYS A 107 -9.41 -9.39 -0.81
CA CYS A 107 -8.36 -9.93 -1.65
C CYS A 107 -8.96 -10.15 -3.04
N CYS A 108 -8.25 -9.75 -4.10
CA CYS A 108 -8.50 -10.28 -5.44
C CYS A 108 -8.14 -11.77 -5.37
N THR A 109 -9.07 -12.62 -4.94
CA THR A 109 -8.89 -14.07 -5.01
C THR A 109 -9.03 -14.47 -6.48
N GLU A 110 -8.04 -15.22 -6.97
CA GLU A 110 -8.01 -15.85 -8.30
C GLU A 110 -9.31 -16.59 -8.64
#